data_AF-A0A7C5GH76-F1
#
_entry.id   AF-A0A7C5GH76-F1
#
_cell.length_a   1.000
_cell.length_b   1.000
_cell.length_c   1.000
_cell.angle_alpha   90.00
_cell.angle_beta   90.00
_cell.angle_gamma   90.00
#
_symmetry.space_group_name_H-M   'P 1'
#
loop_
_entity.id
_entity.type
_entity.pdbx_description
1 polymer ?
#
loop_
_entity_poly.entity_id
_entity_poly.type
_entity_poly.pdbx_seq_one_letter_code
_entity_poly.pdbx_strand_id
1 'polypeptide(L)' 'ASQFNVDFLGSIPLDPKIVKLSDEGKPFVYVMNETPAGKAMVAIAKYIMEKVEKGNGK' A
#
# COMPACT_ATOMS: atom_id res chain seq x y z
N ALA A 1 6.09 -5.90 -14.29
CA ALA A 1 6.92 -4.69 -14.06
C ALA A 1 7.96 -4.54 -15.18
N SER A 2 8.96 -5.42 -15.26
CA SER A 2 10.10 -5.28 -16.20
C SER A 2 9.72 -5.27 -17.68
N GLN A 3 8.64 -5.95 -18.07
CA GLN A 3 8.15 -5.95 -19.46
C GLN A 3 7.45 -4.65 -19.87
N PHE A 4 6.95 -3.89 -18.90
CA PHE A 4 6.18 -2.66 -19.13
C PHE A 4 6.95 -1.40 -18.75
N ASN A 5 8.23 -1.53 -18.35
CA ASN A 5 9.07 -0.45 -17.85
C ASN A 5 8.38 0.40 -16.77
N VAL A 6 7.65 -0.27 -15.87
CA VAL A 6 7.00 0.37 -14.70
C VAL A 6 7.58 -0.20 -13.42
N ASP A 7 7.62 0.64 -12.38
CA ASP A 7 8.12 0.24 -11.07
C ASP A 7 7.23 -0.82 -10.44
N PHE A 8 7.89 -1.77 -9.79
CA PHE A 8 7.22 -2.70 -8.90
C PHE A 8 7.05 -2.04 -7.53
N LEU A 9 5.80 -1.76 -7.15
CA LEU A 9 5.48 -1.05 -5.91
C LEU A 9 5.58 -1.94 -4.67
N GLY A 10 5.42 -3.25 -4.83
CA GLY A 10 5.46 -4.22 -3.74
C GLY A 10 4.41 -5.31 -3.89
N SER A 11 4.35 -6.18 -2.88
CA SER A 11 3.34 -7.26 -2.78
C SER A 11 2.61 -7.16 -1.45
N ILE A 12 1.30 -7.37 -1.48
CA ILE A 12 0.45 -7.35 -0.29
C ILE A 12 -0.02 -8.79 -0.04
N PRO A 13 0.31 -9.40 1.10
CA PRO A 13 -0.19 -10.73 1.43
C PRO A 13 -1.70 -10.71 1.59
N LEU A 14 -2.36 -11.82 1.20
CA LEU A 14 -3.80 -11.98 1.41
C LEU A 14 -4.11 -12.02 2.90
N ASP A 15 -4.97 -11.11 3.36
CA ASP A 15 -5.49 -11.08 4.72
C ASP A 15 -7.03 -11.03 4.67
N PRO A 16 -7.75 -12.06 5.17
CA PRO A 16 -9.21 -12.09 5.14
C PRO A 16 -9.86 -10.95 5.93
N LYS A 17 -9.14 -10.32 6.85
CA LYS A 17 -9.62 -9.15 7.60
C LYS A 17 -9.79 -7.92 6.72
N ILE A 18 -9.10 -7.84 5.58
CA ILE A 18 -9.27 -6.73 4.62
C ILE A 18 -10.72 -6.68 4.16
N VAL A 19 -11.26 -7.82 3.71
CA VAL A 19 -12.65 -7.92 3.22
C VAL A 19 -13.63 -7.51 4.30
N LYS A 20 -13.50 -8.10 5.49
CA LYS A 20 -14.39 -7.80 6.62
C LYS A 20 -14.38 -6.32 7.01
N LEU A 21 -13.18 -5.71 7.14
CA LEU A 21 -13.06 -4.32 7.54
C LEU A 21 -13.53 -3.36 6.45
N SER A 22 -13.32 -3.70 5.18
CA SER A 22 -13.86 -2.95 4.03
C SER A 22 -15.38 -2.94 4.03
N ASP A 23 -16.03 -4.08 4.25
CA ASP A 23 -17.50 -4.16 4.33
C ASP A 23 -18.06 -3.41 5.55
N GLU A 24 -17.33 -3.41 6.68
CA GLU A 24 -17.66 -2.62 7.87
C GLU A 24 -17.40 -1.10 7.72
N GLY A 25 -16.84 -0.66 6.58
CA GLY A 25 -16.48 0.75 6.34
C GLY A 25 -15.31 1.25 7.19
N LYS A 26 -14.46 0.35 7.69
CA LYS A 26 -13.32 0.67 8.56
C LYS A 26 -12.01 0.68 7.77
N PRO A 27 -11.19 1.74 7.87
CA PRO A 27 -9.92 1.79 7.16
C PRO A 27 -8.94 0.71 7.63
N PHE A 28 -8.70 -0.31 6.80
CA PHE A 28 -7.81 -1.44 7.12
C PHE A 28 -6.40 -0.98 7.53
N VAL A 29 -5.84 0.00 6.81
CA VAL A 29 -4.48 0.50 7.05
C VAL A 29 -4.34 1.20 8.41
N TYR A 30 -5.43 1.79 8.91
CA TYR A 30 -5.46 2.41 10.24
C TYR A 30 -5.65 1.38 11.36
N VAL A 31 -6.58 0.43 11.15
CA VAL A 31 -6.96 -0.56 12.18
C VAL A 31 -5.96 -1.71 12.29
N MET A 32 -5.30 -2.09 11.20
CA MET A 32 -4.42 -3.27 11.10
C MET A 32 -2.99 -2.90 10.65
N ASN A 33 -2.50 -1.74 11.05
CA ASN A 33 -1.18 -1.19 10.68
C ASN A 33 0.02 -2.10 11.06
N GLU A 34 -0.13 -2.98 12.06
CA GLU A 34 0.94 -3.87 12.51
C GLU A 34 1.02 -5.20 11.76
N THR A 35 -0.02 -5.55 10.99
CA THR A 35 -0.05 -6.79 10.19
C THR A 35 0.90 -6.73 8.99
N PRO A 36 1.31 -7.89 8.44
CA PRO A 36 2.11 -7.92 7.21
C PRO A 36 1.44 -7.17 6.05
N ALA A 37 0.12 -7.33 5.88
CA ALA A 37 -0.64 -6.64 4.84
C ALA A 37 -0.71 -5.12 5.10
N GLY A 38 -0.97 -4.70 6.34
CA GLY A 38 -1.00 -3.29 6.73
C GLY A 38 0.35 -2.60 6.50
N LYS A 39 1.44 -3.24 6.95
CA LYS A 39 2.81 -2.75 6.75
C LYS A 39 3.17 -2.63 5.27
N ALA A 40 2.79 -3.63 4.45
CA ALA A 40 3.01 -3.59 3.01
C ALA A 40 2.26 -2.43 2.33
N MET A 41 0.99 -2.21 2.69
CA MET A 41 0.20 -1.08 2.18
C MET A 41 0.81 0.27 2.54
N VAL A 42 1.26 0.45 3.80
CA VAL A 42 1.92 1.68 4.25
C VAL A 42 3.24 1.89 3.49
N ALA A 43 4.02 0.84 3.27
CA ALA A 43 5.28 0.93 2.53
C ALA A 43 5.06 1.36 1.08
N ILE A 44 4.06 0.80 0.40
CA ILE A 44 3.66 1.20 -0.96
C ILE A 44 3.25 2.68 -0.98
N ALA A 45 2.39 3.11 -0.05
CA ALA A 45 1.95 4.50 0.02
C ALA A 45 3.13 5.47 0.22
N LYS A 46 4.08 5.15 1.11
CA LYS A 46 5.30 5.94 1.33
C LYS A 46 6.15 6.02 0.06
N TYR A 47 6.38 4.90 -0.61
CA TYR A 47 7.15 4.87 -1.86
C TYR A 47 6.53 5.78 -2.93
N ILE A 48 5.21 5.74 -3.09
CA ILE A 48 4.49 6.62 -4.02
C ILE A 48 4.65 8.09 -3.62
N MET A 49 4.43 8.42 -2.34
CA MET A 49 4.57 9.79 -1.83
C MET A 49 5.97 10.34 -2.07
N GLU A 50 7.02 9.59 -1.72
CA GLU A 50 8.41 10.00 -1.95
C GLU A 50 8.71 10.22 -3.45
N LYS A 51 8.15 9.35 -4.31
CA LYS A 51 8.33 9.47 -5.76
C LYS A 51 7.62 10.69 -6.33
N VAL A 52 6.39 10.96 -5.87
CA VAL A 52 5.60 12.12 -6.29
C VAL A 52 6.22 13.42 -5.78
N GLU A 53 6.69 13.47 -4.53
CA GLU A 53 7.35 14.64 -3.94
C GLU A 53 8.66 14.96 -4.67
N LYS A 54 9.49 13.95 -4.96
CA LYS A 54 10.72 14.13 -5.76
C LYS A 54 10.43 14.50 -7.22
N GLY A 55 9.31 14.05 -7.78
CA GLY A 55 8.89 14.35 -9.16
C GLY A 55 8.21 15.71 -9.33
N ASN A 56 7.58 16.24 -8.28
CA ASN A 56 6.93 17.55 -8.26
C ASN A 56 7.86 18.69 -7.80
N GLY A 57 9.03 18.35 -7.26
CA GLY A 57 10.12 19.30 -7.01
C GLY A 57 10.81 19.69 -8.30
N LYS A 58 10.31 20.73 -8.97
CA LYS A 58 11.19 21.70 -9.61
C LYS A 58 11.91 22.51 -8.54
#